data_AF-A0A2M7RG80-F1
#
_entry.id   AF-A0A2M7RG80-F1
#
_cell.length_a   1.000
_cell.length_b   1.000
_cell.length_c   1.000
_cell.angle_alpha   90.00
_cell.angle_beta   90.00
_cell.angle_gamma   90.00
#
_symmetry.space_group_name_H-M   'P 1'
#
loop_
_entity.id
_entity.type
_entity.pdbx_description
1 polymer ?
#
loop_
_entity_poly.entity_id
_entity_poly.type
_entity_poly.pdbx_seq_one_letter_code
_entity_poly.pdbx_strand_id
1 'polypeptide(L)'
;ALKKEDIGLASKYFVLREDGSADPKWIEVLKQKKETGQLSNIIDIVSRAVPDKEITTIENTAWFIVYKKDKPKELEADINLHFNTYSQVWGIESL
;
A
#
# COMPACT_ATOMS: atom_id res chain seq x y z
N ALA A 1 6.13 6.23 7.70
CA ALA A 1 7.02 6.75 6.65
C ALA A 1 6.33 7.83 5.80
N LEU A 2 5.23 7.51 5.10
CA LEU A 2 4.52 8.45 4.22
C LEU A 2 4.18 9.81 4.87
N LYS A 3 3.61 9.83 6.09
CA LYS A 3 3.30 11.07 6.84
C LYS A 3 4.51 11.96 7.16
N LYS A 4 5.71 11.38 7.19
CA LYS A 4 6.98 12.10 7.39
C LYS A 4 7.68 12.41 6.06
N GLU A 5 7.03 12.10 4.94
CA GLU A 5 7.57 12.17 3.57
C GLU A 5 8.91 11.45 3.37
N ASP A 6 9.17 10.44 4.22
CA ASP A 6 10.36 9.60 4.12
C ASP A 6 10.11 8.55 3.03
N ILE A 7 10.38 8.95 1.77
CA ILE A 7 10.14 8.12 0.59
C ILE A 7 11.00 6.86 0.60
N GLY A 8 12.25 6.97 1.06
CA GLY A 8 13.18 5.84 1.10
C GLY A 8 12.75 4.76 2.09
N LEU A 9 12.17 5.15 3.23
CA LEU A 9 11.56 4.19 4.14
C LEU A 9 10.19 3.71 3.65
N ALA A 10 9.37 4.58 3.06
CA ALA A 10 8.04 4.23 2.58
C ALA A 10 8.09 3.19 1.47
N SER A 11 8.98 3.36 0.49
CA SER A 11 9.11 2.47 -0.66
C SER A 11 9.50 1.04 -0.29
N LYS A 12 10.13 0.82 0.88
CA LYS A 12 10.46 -0.54 1.37
C LYS A 12 9.22 -1.36 1.74
N TYR A 13 8.07 -0.72 1.91
CA TYR A 13 6.81 -1.37 2.21
C TYR A 13 5.91 -1.52 0.98
N PHE A 14 6.35 -1.09 -0.20
CA PHE A 14 5.68 -1.34 -1.48
C PHE A 14 6.48 -2.40 -2.24
N VAL A 15 5.77 -3.30 -2.96
CA VAL A 15 6.25 -4.52 -3.65
C VAL A 15 7.74 -4.78 -3.48
N LEU A 16 8.04 -5.78 -2.65
CA LEU A 16 9.36 -6.40 -2.66
C LEU A 16 9.43 -7.36 -3.84
N ARG A 17 10.52 -7.31 -4.62
CA ARG A 17 10.85 -8.34 -5.60
C ARG A 17 10.97 -9.70 -4.90
N GLU A 18 10.97 -10.79 -5.67
CA GLU A 18 11.08 -12.15 -5.12
C GLU A 18 12.33 -12.34 -4.23
N ASP A 19 13.40 -11.58 -4.49
CA ASP A 19 14.64 -11.56 -3.71
C ASP A 19 14.61 -10.67 -2.45
N GLY A 20 13.45 -10.08 -2.13
CA GLY A 20 13.25 -9.18 -0.98
C GLY A 20 13.78 -7.76 -1.18
N SER A 21 14.30 -7.41 -2.36
CA SER A 21 14.71 -6.04 -2.69
C SER A 21 13.51 -5.16 -3.02
N ALA A 22 13.58 -3.87 -2.68
CA ALA A 22 12.52 -2.92 -3.03
C ALA A 22 12.45 -2.71 -4.54
N ASP A 23 11.25 -2.72 -5.14
CA ASP A 23 11.10 -2.37 -6.55
C ASP A 23 11.37 -0.85 -6.74
N PRO A 24 12.41 -0.47 -7.51
CA PRO A 24 12.73 0.94 -7.77
C PRO A 24 11.58 1.73 -8.39
N LYS A 25 10.62 1.07 -9.08
CA LYS A 25 9.43 1.74 -9.61
C LYS A 25 8.62 2.42 -8.52
N TRP A 26 8.48 1.81 -7.34
CA TRP A 26 7.73 2.41 -6.24
C TRP A 26 8.43 3.62 -5.64
N ILE A 27 9.76 3.65 -5.64
CA ILE A 27 10.52 4.85 -5.24
C ILE A 27 10.18 6.00 -6.19
N GLU A 28 10.20 5.75 -7.49
CA GLU A 28 9.90 6.77 -8.51
C GLU A 28 8.45 7.25 -8.43
N VAL A 29 7.49 6.32 -8.32
CA VAL A 29 6.06 6.65 -8.16
C VAL A 29 5.85 7.51 -6.92
N LEU A 30 6.41 7.13 -5.77
CA LEU A 30 6.24 7.89 -4.53
C LEU A 30 6.91 9.28 -4.60
N LYS A 31 8.04 9.41 -5.30
CA LYS A 31 8.67 10.72 -5.57
C LYS A 31 7.78 11.59 -6.46
N GLN A 32 7.27 11.07 -7.56
CA GLN A 32 6.37 11.80 -8.46
C GLN A 32 5.09 12.23 -7.73
N LYS A 33 4.51 11.35 -6.90
CA LYS A 33 3.32 11.67 -6.10
C LYS A 33 3.62 12.74 -5.04
N LYS A 34 4.82 12.76 -4.49
CA LYS A 34 5.28 13.86 -3.62
C LYS A 34 5.38 15.18 -4.38
N GLU A 35 6.08 15.20 -5.52
CA GLU A 35 6.29 16.39 -6.34
C GLU A 35 4.99 17.00 -6.87
N THR A 36 4.01 16.15 -7.19
CA THR A 36 2.69 16.57 -7.68
C THR A 36 1.68 16.85 -6.57
N GLY A 37 2.08 16.78 -5.30
CA GLY A 37 1.19 17.01 -4.14
C GLY A 37 0.13 15.92 -3.92
N GLN A 38 0.25 14.78 -4.59
CA GLN A 38 -0.69 13.65 -4.52
C GLN A 38 -0.35 12.65 -3.39
N LEU A 39 0.78 12.82 -2.70
CA LEU A 39 1.18 11.96 -1.58
C LEU A 39 0.16 12.01 -0.43
N SER A 40 -0.50 13.15 -0.23
CA SER A 40 -1.58 13.32 0.74
C SER A 40 -2.76 12.37 0.48
N ASN A 41 -3.12 12.13 -0.77
CA ASN A 41 -4.18 11.20 -1.15
C ASN A 41 -3.79 9.76 -0.78
N ILE A 42 -2.54 9.36 -1.03
CA ILE A 42 -2.04 8.03 -0.65
C ILE A 42 -2.08 7.85 0.87
N ILE A 43 -1.62 8.86 1.62
CA ILE A 43 -1.68 8.86 3.10
C ILE A 43 -3.13 8.69 3.57
N ASP A 44 -4.05 9.41 2.96
CA ASP A 44 -5.47 9.37 3.33
C ASP A 44 -6.09 7.99 3.08
N ILE A 45 -5.88 7.43 1.87
CA ILE A 45 -6.39 6.11 1.48
C ILE A 45 -5.84 5.04 2.44
N VAL A 46 -4.52 4.98 2.63
CA VAL A 46 -3.88 3.98 3.51
C VAL A 46 -4.34 4.14 4.96
N SER A 47 -4.60 5.37 5.43
CA SER A 47 -5.05 5.62 6.81
C SER A 47 -6.47 5.17 7.10
N ARG A 48 -7.30 4.99 6.05
CA ARG A 48 -8.70 4.56 6.14
C ARG A 48 -8.91 3.09 5.84
N ALA A 49 -7.86 2.40 5.39
CA ALA A 49 -7.91 0.99 5.04
C ALA A 49 -8.37 0.13 6.22
N VAL A 50 -9.36 -0.72 5.97
CA VAL A 50 -9.86 -1.71 6.92
C VAL A 50 -9.69 -3.12 6.31
N PRO A 51 -9.42 -4.15 7.13
CA PRO A 51 -9.30 -5.51 6.61
C PRO A 51 -10.57 -5.95 5.90
N ASP A 52 -10.42 -6.54 4.71
CA ASP A 52 -11.53 -7.21 4.04
C ASP A 52 -11.85 -8.52 4.78
N LYS A 53 -13.03 -8.56 5.41
CA LYS A 53 -13.49 -9.71 6.20
C LYS A 53 -14.03 -10.86 5.37
N GLU A 54 -14.29 -10.63 4.08
CA GLU A 54 -14.89 -11.63 3.18
C GLU A 54 -13.82 -12.34 2.32
N ILE A 55 -12.72 -11.65 2.00
CA ILE A 55 -11.65 -12.15 1.12
C ILE A 55 -10.40 -12.60 1.93
N THR A 56 -10.55 -12.73 3.25
CA THR A 56 -9.41 -12.93 4.13
C THR A 56 -8.75 -14.30 3.90
N THR A 57 -7.54 -14.25 3.32
CA THR A 57 -6.52 -15.30 3.22
C THR A 57 -6.67 -16.33 2.09
N ILE A 58 -6.39 -15.88 0.85
CA ILE A 58 -5.58 -16.70 -0.06
C ILE A 58 -4.16 -16.73 0.52
N GLU A 59 -3.47 -17.87 0.47
CA GLU A 59 -2.14 -18.05 1.07
C GLU A 59 -1.18 -16.91 0.68
N ASN A 60 -0.56 -16.27 1.68
CA ASN A 60 0.36 -15.13 1.52
C ASN A 60 -0.25 -13.83 0.97
N THR A 61 -1.58 -13.69 0.95
CA THR A 61 -2.24 -12.47 0.47
C THR A 61 -3.24 -11.93 1.51
N ALA A 62 -3.20 -10.62 1.75
CA ALA A 62 -4.09 -9.92 2.67
C ALA A 62 -4.72 -8.72 1.98
N TRP A 63 -6.05 -8.67 1.99
CA TRP A 63 -6.83 -7.63 1.33
C TRP A 63 -7.36 -6.63 2.35
N PHE A 64 -7.28 -5.36 1.99
CA PHE A 64 -7.88 -4.26 2.72
C PHE A 64 -8.74 -3.45 1.76
N ILE A 65 -9.82 -2.91 2.28
CA ILE A 65 -10.75 -2.08 1.52
C ILE A 65 -10.80 -0.68 2.11
N VAL A 66 -11.03 0.29 1.25
CA VAL A 66 -11.17 1.70 1.62
C VAL A 66 -12.52 2.16 1.08
N TYR A 67 -13.40 2.59 1.98
CA TYR A 67 -14.70 3.16 1.61
C TYR A 67 -14.63 4.67 1.51
N LYS A 68 -15.44 5.25 0.62
CA LYS A 68 -15.55 6.70 0.46
C LYS A 68 -15.97 7.38 1.77
N LYS A 69 -15.37 8.53 2.07
CA LYS A 69 -15.65 9.31 3.29
C LYS A 69 -17.11 9.79 3.38
N ASP A 70 -17.66 10.23 2.26
CA ASP A 70 -19.03 10.72 2.14
C ASP A 70 -20.05 9.57 2.02
N LYS A 71 -19.59 8.38 1.59
CA LYS A 71 -20.44 7.21 1.36
C LYS A 71 -19.76 5.93 1.84
N PRO A 72 -19.87 5.59 3.13
CA PRO A 72 -19.15 4.46 3.75
C PRO A 72 -19.49 3.06 3.22
N LYS A 73 -20.42 2.94 2.26
CA LYS A 73 -20.77 1.68 1.59
C LYS A 73 -20.28 1.62 0.14
N GLU A 74 -19.74 2.71 -0.40
CA GLU A 74 -19.14 2.74 -1.73
C GLU A 74 -17.63 2.55 -1.61
N LEU A 75 -17.10 1.58 -2.36
CA LEU A 75 -15.67 1.28 -2.41
C LEU A 75 -14.94 2.42 -3.15
N GLU A 76 -13.84 2.89 -2.57
CA GLU A 76 -12.97 3.91 -3.15
C GLU A 76 -11.69 3.27 -3.70
N ALA A 77 -11.11 2.33 -2.95
CA ALA A 77 -9.92 1.58 -3.33
C ALA A 77 -9.85 0.25 -2.56
N ASP A 78 -9.04 -0.66 -3.09
CA ASP A 78 -8.57 -1.87 -2.41
C ASP A 78 -7.04 -1.82 -2.31
N ILE A 79 -6.52 -2.31 -1.19
CA ILE A 79 -5.08 -2.41 -0.94
C ILE A 79 -4.78 -3.89 -0.75
N ASN A 80 -3.98 -4.43 -1.66
CA ASN A 80 -3.52 -5.80 -1.58
C ASN A 80 -2.11 -5.84 -0.98
N LEU A 81 -1.93 -6.68 0.04
CA LEU A 81 -0.63 -6.96 0.63
C LEU A 81 -0.22 -8.38 0.28
N HIS A 82 1.02 -8.56 -0.15
CA HIS A 82 1.63 -9.86 -0.36
C HIS A 82 2.70 -10.12 0.71
N PHE A 83 2.68 -11.31 1.29
CA PHE A 83 3.70 -11.75 2.24
C PHE A 83 4.90 -12.28 1.46
N ASN A 84 5.99 -11.52 1.48
CA ASN A 84 7.24 -11.97 0.89
C ASN A 84 7.89 -13.01 1.82
N THR A 85 7.90 -14.27 1.40
CA THR A 85 8.40 -15.39 2.21
C THR A 85 9.92 -15.39 2.40
N TYR A 86 10.68 -14.73 1.53
CA TYR A 86 12.13 -14.60 1.69
C TYR A 86 12.49 -13.63 2.83
N SER A 87 11.90 -12.43 2.81
CA SER A 87 12.15 -11.37 3.79
C SER A 87 11.26 -11.46 5.03
N GLN A 88 10.21 -12.28 5.01
CA GLN A 88 9.21 -12.42 6.07
C GLN A 88 8.48 -11.10 6.38
N VAL A 89 8.23 -10.29 5.35
CA VAL A 89 7.57 -8.97 5.46
C VAL A 89 6.37 -8.89 4.52
N TRP A 90 5.30 -8.27 4.99
CA TRP A 90 4.17 -7.88 4.16
C TRP A 90 4.48 -6.60 3.38
N GLY A 91 4.39 -6.67 2.06
CA GLY A 91 4.52 -5.53 1.17
C GLY A 91 3.21 -5.20 0.48
N ILE A 92 2.93 -3.91 0.26
CA ILE A 92 1.79 -3.44 -0.52
C ILE A 92 2.05 -3.75 -1.99
N GLU A 93 1.23 -4.60 -2.58
CA GLU A 93 1.31 -5.00 -3.97
C GLU A 93 0.61 -3.99 -4.90
N SER A 94 -0.57 -3.54 -4.49
CA SER A 94 -1.40 -2.60 -5.23
C SER A 94 -2.16 -1.67 -4.29
N LEU A 95 -2.54 -0.50 -4.82
CA LEU A 95 -3.21 0.61 -4.14
C LEU A 95 -4.10 1.37 -5.13
#